data_AF-A0A932ZTF9-F1
#
_entry.id   AF-A0A932ZTF9-F1
#
_cell.length_a   1.000
_cell.length_b   1.000
_cell.length_c   1.000
_cell.angle_alpha   90.00
_cell.angle_beta   90.00
_cell.angle_gamma   90.00
#
_symmetry.space_group_name_H-M   'P 1'
#
loop_
_entity.id
_entity.type
_entity.pdbx_description
1 polymer ?
#
loop_
_entity_poly.entity_id
_entity_poly.type
_entity_poly.pdbx_seq_one_letter_code
_entity_poly.pdbx_strand_id
1 'polypeptide(L)'
;MHYFEYKDGELHAEGVSLSRLAREVGTPFYVYSHKTLVRHFRVFDEAFASVPHLVCFAMKSNSNIAILRLFAGMGGGLDSVAGGELFRGVKAGVPPERIVFAGVGKSDEEIAYALEAGVLMFNVESEEELANIEAVAARMGRTGRVAIRVNPDVDPATHPYISTGMKKSKFGIDID
;
A
#
# COMPACT_ATOMS: atom_id res chain seq x y z
N MET A 1 0.02 9.59 18.73
CA MET A 1 -0.89 10.20 17.75
C MET A 1 -0.09 10.95 16.71
N HIS A 2 0.66 11.98 17.07
CA HIS A 2 1.54 12.70 16.14
C HIS A 2 2.49 13.63 16.89
N TYR A 3 3.51 14.15 16.21
CA TYR A 3 4.44 15.16 16.73
C TYR A 3 4.07 16.56 16.23
N PHE A 4 2.82 16.96 16.47
CA PHE A 4 2.36 18.34 16.29
C PHE A 4 1.91 18.86 17.64
N GLU A 5 2.59 19.88 18.14
CA GLU A 5 2.49 20.31 19.55
C GLU A 5 2.58 21.83 19.64
N TYR A 6 1.86 22.40 20.61
CA TYR A 6 1.99 23.81 20.93
C TYR A 6 3.23 24.03 21.80
N LYS A 7 4.06 25.01 21.44
CA LYS A 7 5.19 25.50 22.21
C LYS A 7 5.07 27.01 22.29
N ASP A 8 4.99 27.54 23.51
CA ASP A 8 4.84 28.98 23.77
C ASP A 8 3.69 29.64 22.98
N GLY A 9 2.56 28.93 22.84
CA GLY A 9 1.38 29.40 22.11
C GLY A 9 1.43 29.23 20.59
N GLU A 10 2.52 28.70 20.02
CA GLU A 10 2.66 28.46 18.58
C GLU A 10 2.66 26.96 18.24
N LEU A 11 1.88 26.57 17.23
CA LEU A 11 1.81 25.18 16.78
C LEU A 11 3.08 24.82 15.97
N HIS A 12 3.74 23.74 16.38
CA HIS A 12 4.95 23.23 15.74
C HIS A 12 4.71 21.85 15.13
N ALA A 13 5.30 21.60 13.96
CA ALA A 13 5.58 20.26 13.47
C ALA A 13 6.96 19.83 13.96
N GLU A 14 6.99 18.94 14.94
CA GLU A 14 8.20 18.56 15.66
C GLU A 14 8.89 19.77 16.31
N GLY A 15 10.02 20.21 15.76
CA GLY A 15 10.77 21.38 16.20
C GLY A 15 10.54 22.63 15.37
N VAL A 16 9.66 22.59 14.36
CA VAL A 16 9.51 23.66 13.37
C VAL A 16 8.16 24.34 13.51
N SER A 17 8.16 25.67 13.69
CA SER A 17 6.93 26.47 13.75
C SER A 17 6.13 26.36 12.43
N LEU A 18 4.83 26.09 12.55
CA LEU A 18 3.95 26.05 11.38
C LEU A 18 3.70 27.43 10.78
N SER A 19 3.68 28.50 11.59
CA SER A 19 3.53 29.87 11.07
C SER A 19 4.75 30.29 10.27
N ARG A 20 5.95 29.85 10.68
CA ARG A 20 7.18 30.02 9.91
C ARG A 20 7.08 29.31 8.56
N LEU A 21 6.71 28.02 8.56
CA LEU A 21 6.55 27.26 7.32
C LEU A 21 5.50 27.88 6.39
N ALA A 22 4.39 28.37 6.94
CA ALA A 22 3.33 29.03 6.18
C ALA A 22 3.83 30.30 5.45
N ARG A 23 4.73 31.07 6.08
CA ARG A 23 5.36 32.24 5.46
C ARG A 23 6.41 31.87 4.40
N GLU A 24 7.21 30.85 4.66
CA GLU A 24 8.29 30.42 3.75
C GLU A 24 7.76 29.69 2.50
N VAL A 25 6.74 28.84 2.66
CA VAL A 25 6.19 27.99 1.58
C VAL A 25 4.96 28.62 0.92
N GLY A 26 4.19 29.42 1.66
CA GLY A 26 2.87 29.89 1.25
C GLY A 26 1.76 28.89 1.58
N THR A 27 0.52 29.37 1.59
CA THR A 27 -0.67 28.58 1.94
C THR A 27 -1.64 28.46 0.76
N PRO A 28 -2.33 27.30 0.59
CA PRO A 28 -2.29 26.11 1.44
C PRO A 28 -1.08 25.20 1.19
N PHE A 29 -0.63 24.49 2.22
CA PHE A 29 0.41 23.46 2.11
C PHE A 29 0.09 22.28 3.04
N TYR A 30 0.65 21.10 2.70
CA TYR A 30 0.63 19.93 3.56
C TYR A 30 1.95 19.81 4.33
N VAL A 31 1.86 19.45 5.61
CA VAL A 31 3.03 19.15 6.46
C VAL A 31 2.95 17.72 6.94
N TYR A 32 4.06 17.00 6.78
CA TYR A 32 4.22 15.65 7.28
C TYR A 32 5.31 15.63 8.35
N SER A 33 5.04 14.99 9.49
CA SER A 33 6.07 14.76 10.51
C SER A 33 6.79 13.44 10.22
N HIS A 34 8.09 13.52 10.00
CA HIS A 34 8.96 12.37 9.82
C HIS A 34 8.94 11.46 11.06
N LYS A 35 9.06 12.02 12.26
CA LYS A 35 9.01 11.24 13.52
C LYS A 35 7.68 10.53 13.70
N THR A 36 6.57 11.14 13.26
CA THR A 36 5.25 10.51 13.31
C THR A 36 5.21 9.28 12.41
N LEU A 37 5.63 9.43 11.15
CA LEU A 37 5.64 8.33 10.16
C LEU A 37 6.55 7.17 10.63
N VAL A 38 7.77 7.47 11.06
CA VAL A 38 8.72 6.46 11.56
C VAL A 38 8.15 5.73 12.78
N ARG A 39 7.61 6.46 13.75
CA ARG A 39 7.02 5.85 14.96
C ARG A 39 5.90 4.88 14.59
N HIS A 40 4.99 5.28 13.71
CA HIS A 40 3.84 4.45 13.36
C HIS A 40 4.22 3.21 12.55
N PHE A 41 5.18 3.33 11.64
CA PHE A 41 5.70 2.16 10.94
C PHE A 41 6.35 1.18 11.92
N ARG A 42 7.23 1.66 12.81
CA ARG A 42 7.92 0.79 13.80
C ARG A 42 6.96 0.09 14.74
N VAL A 43 5.97 0.80 15.28
CA VAL A 43 4.96 0.18 16.17
C VAL A 43 4.24 -0.97 15.48
N PHE A 44 3.97 -0.85 14.18
CA PHE A 44 3.32 -1.92 13.43
C PHE A 44 4.27 -3.08 13.14
N ASP A 45 5.47 -2.78 12.63
CA ASP A 45 6.51 -3.76 12.27
C ASP A 45 6.98 -4.58 13.49
N GLU A 46 7.30 -3.90 14.60
CA GLU A 46 7.79 -4.54 15.84
C GLU A 46 6.73 -5.44 16.49
N ALA A 47 5.44 -5.17 16.29
CA ALA A 47 4.36 -6.01 16.81
C ALA A 47 4.35 -7.42 16.20
N PHE A 48 4.93 -7.59 15.01
CA PHE A 48 5.05 -8.87 14.32
C PHE A 48 6.48 -9.44 14.35
N ALA A 49 7.39 -8.91 15.17
CA ALA A 49 8.80 -9.30 15.20
C ALA A 49 9.05 -10.80 15.49
N SER A 50 8.09 -11.50 16.09
CA SER A 50 8.18 -12.94 16.38
C SER A 50 7.87 -13.83 15.17
N VAL A 51 7.33 -13.29 14.07
CA VAL A 51 6.99 -14.03 12.86
C VAL A 51 7.65 -13.42 11.63
N PRO A 52 8.09 -14.21 10.64
CA PRO A 52 8.52 -13.68 9.36
C PRO A 52 7.37 -12.89 8.72
N HIS A 53 7.61 -11.60 8.44
CA HIS A 53 6.59 -10.71 7.90
C HIS A 53 7.19 -9.66 6.97
N LEU A 54 6.32 -9.01 6.19
CA LEU A 54 6.63 -7.83 5.40
C LEU A 54 5.48 -6.83 5.55
N VAL A 55 5.80 -5.61 5.99
CA VAL A 55 4.80 -4.53 6.07
C VAL A 55 4.66 -3.86 4.70
N CYS A 56 3.57 -4.15 4.00
CA CYS A 56 3.24 -3.50 2.73
C CYS A 56 2.37 -2.26 2.96
N PHE A 57 2.94 -1.06 2.82
CA PHE A 57 2.20 0.19 3.00
C PHE A 57 1.21 0.42 1.86
N ALA A 58 -0.08 0.59 2.18
CA ALA A 58 -1.13 0.88 1.22
C ALA A 58 -0.98 2.30 0.66
N MET A 59 -0.32 2.44 -0.49
CA MET A 59 0.15 3.73 -0.98
C MET A 59 -0.95 4.68 -1.44
N LYS A 60 -2.14 4.16 -1.74
CA LYS A 60 -3.37 4.93 -1.98
C LYS A 60 -3.70 5.90 -0.83
N SER A 61 -3.20 5.64 0.39
CA SER A 61 -3.37 6.53 1.53
C SER A 61 -2.50 7.80 1.45
N ASN A 62 -1.26 7.68 0.98
CA ASN A 62 -0.37 8.81 0.70
C ASN A 62 0.78 8.35 -0.20
N SER A 63 0.73 8.74 -1.47
CA SER A 63 1.70 8.33 -2.49
C SER A 63 2.81 9.37 -2.72
N ASN A 64 3.12 10.21 -1.73
CA ASN A 64 4.26 11.12 -1.82
C ASN A 64 5.59 10.34 -1.86
N ILE A 65 6.45 10.61 -2.85
CA ILE A 65 7.69 9.86 -3.11
C ILE A 65 8.64 9.87 -1.89
N ALA A 66 8.70 10.96 -1.12
CA ALA A 66 9.56 11.02 0.06
C ALA A 66 9.07 10.10 1.18
N ILE A 67 7.75 9.94 1.34
CA ILE A 67 7.13 9.02 2.30
C ILE A 67 7.35 7.57 1.89
N LEU A 68 7.13 7.25 0.61
CA LEU A 68 7.39 5.90 0.08
C LEU A 68 8.87 5.52 0.27
N ARG A 69 9.80 6.44 -0.03
CA ARG A 69 11.23 6.23 0.19
C ARG A 69 11.57 6.03 1.66
N LEU A 70 10.94 6.79 2.56
CA LEU A 70 11.12 6.63 4.00
C LEU A 70 10.79 5.21 4.45
N PHE A 71 9.61 4.70 4.07
CA PHE A 71 9.20 3.34 4.47
C PHE A 71 10.03 2.24 3.81
N ALA A 72 10.42 2.41 2.54
CA ALA A 72 11.34 1.48 1.89
C ALA A 72 12.69 1.42 2.59
N GLY A 73 13.24 2.57 3.01
CA GLY A 73 14.48 2.64 3.80
C GLY A 73 14.39 1.99 5.18
N MET A 74 13.18 1.79 5.68
CA MET A 74 12.91 1.05 6.92
C MET A 74 12.68 -0.45 6.70
N GLY A 75 12.78 -0.93 5.47
CA GLY A 75 12.55 -2.34 5.11
C GLY A 75 11.14 -2.64 4.56
N GLY A 76 10.24 -1.66 4.57
CA GLY A 76 8.85 -1.84 4.13
C GLY A 76 8.68 -2.15 2.64
N GLY A 77 7.54 -2.77 2.35
CA GLY A 77 7.00 -2.99 1.01
C GLY A 77 5.87 -2.03 0.67
N LEU A 78 5.21 -2.26 -0.46
CA LEU A 78 4.04 -1.49 -0.89
C LEU A 78 2.88 -2.40 -1.29
N ASP A 79 1.67 -1.97 -0.94
CA ASP A 79 0.42 -2.45 -1.54
C ASP A 79 -0.04 -1.41 -2.56
N SER A 80 0.05 -1.79 -3.83
CA SER A 80 -0.26 -0.97 -5.01
C SER A 80 -1.55 -1.44 -5.65
N VAL A 81 -2.39 -0.52 -6.13
CA VAL A 81 -3.65 -0.84 -6.82
C VAL A 81 -3.70 -0.37 -8.28
N ALA A 82 -2.61 0.22 -8.79
CA ALA A 82 -2.51 0.64 -10.20
C ALA A 82 -1.06 0.63 -10.71
N GLY A 83 -0.87 0.60 -12.03
CA GLY A 83 0.45 0.68 -12.66
C GLY A 83 1.18 1.99 -12.37
N GLY A 84 0.44 3.11 -12.26
CA GLY A 84 1.00 4.40 -11.86
C GLY A 84 1.50 4.41 -10.41
N GLU A 85 0.87 3.62 -9.54
CA GLU A 85 1.29 3.42 -8.16
C GLU A 85 2.57 2.57 -8.10
N LEU A 86 2.61 1.45 -8.82
CA LEU A 86 3.81 0.62 -9.00
C LEU A 86 4.99 1.46 -9.54
N PHE A 87 4.77 2.23 -10.59
CA PHE A 87 5.79 3.11 -11.17
C PHE A 87 6.37 4.07 -10.14
N ARG A 88 5.48 4.71 -9.37
CA ARG A 88 5.89 5.67 -8.34
C ARG A 88 6.64 4.98 -7.20
N GLY A 89 6.22 3.79 -6.78
CA GLY A 89 6.90 2.97 -5.77
C GLY A 89 8.32 2.60 -6.19
N VAL A 90 8.49 2.09 -7.40
CA VAL A 90 9.81 1.77 -7.97
C VAL A 90 10.68 3.03 -8.05
N LYS A 91 10.13 4.16 -8.51
CA LYS A 91 10.86 5.44 -8.54
C LYS A 91 11.23 5.98 -7.15
N ALA A 92 10.45 5.67 -6.12
CA ALA A 92 10.78 6.01 -4.75
C ALA A 92 11.94 5.17 -4.19
N GLY A 93 12.28 4.06 -4.84
CA GLY A 93 13.34 3.14 -4.43
C GLY A 93 12.83 1.93 -3.66
N VAL A 94 11.53 1.61 -3.77
CA VAL A 94 10.99 0.37 -3.18
C VAL A 94 11.44 -0.81 -4.05
N PRO A 95 12.08 -1.84 -3.48
CA PRO A 95 12.42 -3.05 -4.23
C PRO A 95 11.13 -3.71 -4.78
N PRO A 96 11.02 -3.99 -6.09
CA PRO A 96 9.83 -4.59 -6.68
C PRO A 96 9.42 -5.90 -6.00
N GLU A 97 10.38 -6.71 -5.55
CA GLU A 97 10.15 -7.95 -4.81
C GLU A 97 9.51 -7.76 -3.42
N ARG A 98 9.24 -6.52 -3.00
CA ARG A 98 8.46 -6.15 -1.82
C ARG A 98 7.15 -5.43 -2.16
N ILE A 99 6.75 -5.42 -3.43
CA ILE A 99 5.51 -4.79 -3.88
C ILE A 99 4.48 -5.87 -4.16
N VAL A 100 3.33 -5.79 -3.52
CA VAL A 100 2.13 -6.58 -3.87
C VAL A 100 1.22 -5.73 -4.74
N PHE A 101 0.65 -6.32 -5.79
CA PHE A 101 -0.24 -5.62 -6.72
C PHE A 101 -1.67 -6.13 -6.59
N ALA A 102 -2.52 -5.36 -5.95
CA ALA A 102 -3.95 -5.60 -5.76
C ALA A 102 -4.82 -4.83 -6.78
N GLY A 103 -6.14 -4.94 -6.64
CA GLY A 103 -7.13 -4.20 -7.45
C GLY A 103 -7.89 -5.11 -8.42
N VAL A 104 -9.18 -4.82 -8.62
CA VAL A 104 -10.16 -5.70 -9.31
C VAL A 104 -10.15 -5.60 -10.85
N GLY A 105 -9.22 -4.86 -11.43
CA GLY A 105 -9.29 -4.49 -12.85
C GLY A 105 -7.95 -4.10 -13.42
N LYS A 106 -6.92 -4.92 -13.14
CA LYS A 106 -5.57 -4.71 -13.68
C LYS A 106 -5.61 -4.87 -15.20
N SER A 107 -5.11 -3.87 -15.94
CA SER A 107 -5.02 -3.95 -17.40
C SER A 107 -3.87 -4.86 -17.84
N ASP A 108 -3.90 -5.33 -19.09
CA ASP A 108 -2.80 -6.10 -19.69
C ASP A 108 -1.46 -5.37 -19.60
N GLU A 109 -1.46 -4.04 -19.80
CA GLU A 109 -0.27 -3.21 -19.69
C GLU A 109 0.25 -3.14 -18.26
N GLU A 110 -0.66 -3.03 -17.28
CA GLU A 110 -0.30 -3.03 -15.86
C GLU A 110 0.26 -4.38 -15.42
N ILE A 111 -0.35 -5.48 -15.88
CA ILE A 111 0.12 -6.85 -15.62
C ILE A 111 1.51 -7.04 -16.23
N ALA A 112 1.70 -6.66 -17.50
CA ALA A 112 2.98 -6.78 -18.18
C ALA A 112 4.07 -5.97 -17.47
N TYR A 113 3.77 -4.73 -17.06
CA TYR A 113 4.70 -3.90 -16.33
C TYR A 113 5.09 -4.50 -14.97
N ALA A 114 4.13 -5.06 -14.25
CA ALA A 114 4.39 -5.71 -12.96
C ALA A 114 5.21 -7.01 -13.08
N LEU A 115 4.97 -7.80 -14.14
CA LEU A 115 5.78 -8.96 -14.48
C LEU A 115 7.23 -8.57 -14.83
N GLU A 116 7.40 -7.52 -15.62
CA GLU A 116 8.72 -6.99 -15.99
C GLU A 116 9.47 -6.44 -14.77
N ALA A 117 8.78 -5.69 -13.92
CA ALA A 117 9.35 -5.14 -12.69
C ALA A 117 9.73 -6.23 -11.67
N GLY A 118 9.08 -7.40 -11.72
CA GLY A 118 9.34 -8.50 -10.79
C GLY A 118 8.65 -8.29 -9.43
N VAL A 119 7.39 -7.87 -9.43
CA VAL A 119 6.62 -7.67 -8.20
C VAL A 119 6.60 -8.94 -7.32
N LEU A 120 6.42 -8.77 -6.00
CA LEU A 120 6.33 -9.89 -5.06
C LEU A 120 5.22 -10.86 -5.47
N MET A 121 4.02 -10.34 -5.69
CA MET A 121 2.88 -11.11 -6.17
C MET A 121 1.75 -10.20 -6.66
N PHE A 122 0.89 -10.75 -7.50
CA PHE A 122 -0.43 -10.23 -7.78
C PHE A 122 -1.41 -10.74 -6.73
N ASN A 123 -2.17 -9.85 -6.10
CA ASN A 123 -3.35 -10.20 -5.33
C ASN A 123 -4.53 -10.24 -6.30
N VAL A 124 -4.93 -11.45 -6.66
CA VAL A 124 -5.95 -11.76 -7.66
C VAL A 124 -7.34 -11.68 -7.04
N GLU A 125 -8.25 -11.01 -7.73
CA GLU A 125 -9.61 -10.73 -7.25
C GLU A 125 -10.68 -11.56 -7.97
N SER A 126 -10.37 -12.16 -9.13
CA SER A 126 -11.31 -13.02 -9.88
C SER A 126 -10.59 -14.09 -10.72
N GLU A 127 -11.33 -15.10 -11.17
CA GLU A 127 -10.82 -16.14 -12.06
C GLU A 127 -10.41 -15.58 -13.43
N GLU A 128 -11.17 -14.61 -13.96
CA GLU A 128 -10.86 -13.95 -15.22
C GLU A 128 -9.56 -13.14 -15.13
N GLU A 129 -9.31 -12.51 -13.98
CA GLU A 129 -8.04 -11.83 -13.74
C GLU A 129 -6.87 -12.83 -13.68
N LEU A 130 -7.05 -13.99 -13.05
CA LEU A 130 -6.03 -15.05 -13.04
C LEU A 130 -5.70 -15.51 -14.47
N ALA A 131 -6.73 -15.79 -15.27
CA ALA A 131 -6.57 -16.18 -16.67
C ALA A 131 -5.89 -15.09 -17.50
N ASN A 132 -6.17 -13.81 -17.23
CA ASN A 132 -5.52 -12.71 -17.90
C ASN A 132 -4.03 -12.61 -17.53
N ILE A 133 -3.69 -12.74 -16.24
CA ILE A 133 -2.30 -12.77 -15.77
C ILE A 133 -1.54 -13.92 -16.42
N GLU A 134 -2.13 -15.11 -16.50
CA GLU A 134 -1.55 -16.27 -17.18
C GLU A 134 -1.28 -15.96 -18.67
N ALA A 135 -2.27 -15.43 -19.38
CA ALA A 135 -2.16 -15.11 -20.79
C ALA A 135 -1.04 -14.09 -21.07
N VAL A 136 -0.97 -13.00 -20.28
CA VAL A 136 0.09 -11.99 -20.39
C VAL A 136 1.45 -12.59 -20.06
N ALA A 137 1.56 -13.36 -18.99
CA ALA A 137 2.81 -14.00 -18.57
C ALA A 137 3.34 -14.98 -19.63
N ALA A 138 2.47 -15.78 -20.24
CA ALA A 138 2.79 -16.69 -21.33
C ALA A 138 3.32 -15.93 -22.56
N ARG A 139 2.65 -14.85 -22.97
CA ARG A 139 3.12 -13.98 -24.08
C ARG A 139 4.51 -13.39 -23.83
N MET A 140 4.85 -13.12 -22.57
CA MET A 140 6.14 -12.55 -22.17
C MET A 140 7.23 -13.59 -21.86
N GLY A 141 6.91 -14.89 -21.83
CA GLY A 141 7.84 -15.92 -21.35
C GLY A 141 8.25 -15.72 -19.89
N ARG A 142 7.32 -15.27 -19.06
CA ARG A 142 7.51 -15.01 -17.61
C ARG A 142 6.58 -15.88 -16.77
N THR A 143 6.86 -15.96 -15.48
CA THR A 143 5.97 -16.60 -14.50
C THR A 143 5.56 -15.55 -13.47
N GLY A 144 4.26 -15.29 -13.37
CA GLY A 144 3.69 -14.42 -12.34
C GLY A 144 3.49 -15.18 -11.03
N ARG A 145 3.84 -14.55 -9.90
CA ARG A 145 3.46 -15.04 -8.57
C ARG A 145 2.09 -14.47 -8.22
N VAL A 146 1.17 -15.31 -7.77
CA VAL A 146 -0.21 -14.92 -7.45
C VAL A 146 -0.59 -15.33 -6.04
N ALA A 147 -1.44 -14.55 -5.41
CA ALA A 147 -2.21 -14.89 -4.23
C ALA A 147 -3.68 -14.59 -4.53
N ILE A 148 -4.59 -15.49 -4.14
CA ILE A 148 -6.03 -15.31 -4.35
C ILE A 148 -6.60 -14.55 -3.16
N ARG A 149 -7.34 -13.48 -3.41
CA ARG A 149 -8.08 -12.76 -2.37
C ARG A 149 -9.39 -13.49 -2.10
N VAL A 150 -9.42 -14.27 -1.03
CA VAL A 150 -10.61 -15.01 -0.60
C VAL A 150 -11.46 -14.15 0.34
N ASN A 151 -12.78 -14.19 0.15
CA ASN A 151 -13.75 -13.65 1.11
C ASN A 151 -13.94 -14.68 2.24
N PRO A 152 -13.52 -14.39 3.48
CA PRO A 152 -13.69 -15.35 4.57
C PRO A 152 -15.16 -15.55 4.90
N ASP A 153 -15.55 -16.78 5.27
CA ASP A 153 -16.89 -17.08 5.76
C ASP A 153 -17.08 -16.56 7.20
N VAL A 154 -17.35 -15.26 7.31
CA VAL A 154 -17.62 -14.60 8.60
C VAL A 154 -19.09 -14.73 8.94
N ASP A 155 -19.35 -15.29 10.13
CA ASP A 155 -20.69 -15.50 10.66
C ASP A 155 -21.51 -14.19 10.68
N PRO A 156 -22.59 -14.10 9.90
CA PRO A 156 -23.44 -12.91 9.84
C PRO A 156 -24.16 -12.62 11.15
N ALA A 157 -24.38 -13.62 12.01
CA ALA A 157 -25.05 -13.42 13.30
C ALA A 157 -24.19 -12.61 14.27
N THR A 158 -22.86 -12.75 14.20
CA THR A 158 -21.93 -12.05 15.07
C THR A 158 -21.36 -10.79 14.43
N HIS A 159 -21.20 -10.75 13.11
CA HIS A 159 -20.60 -9.62 12.39
C HIS A 159 -21.40 -9.24 11.14
N PRO A 160 -22.64 -8.74 11.31
CA PRO A 160 -23.56 -8.49 10.19
C PRO A 160 -23.02 -7.50 9.15
N TYR A 161 -22.27 -6.47 9.59
CA TYR A 161 -21.68 -5.47 8.70
C TYR A 161 -20.51 -6.02 7.87
N ILE A 162 -19.74 -6.97 8.42
CA ILE A 162 -18.62 -7.60 7.69
C ILE A 162 -19.19 -8.59 6.68
N SER A 163 -20.09 -9.47 7.10
CA SER A 163 -20.69 -10.51 6.24
C SER A 163 -21.49 -9.90 5.08
N THR A 164 -22.33 -8.89 5.35
CA THR A 164 -23.10 -8.20 4.28
C THR A 164 -22.19 -7.44 3.31
N GLY A 165 -21.09 -6.87 3.81
CA GLY A 165 -20.11 -6.14 3.01
C GLY A 165 -19.32 -7.04 2.06
N MET A 166 -19.06 -8.29 2.44
CA MET A 166 -18.33 -9.25 1.61
C MET A 166 -19.22 -9.83 0.50
N LYS A 167 -20.43 -10.31 0.81
CA LYS A 167 -21.32 -10.94 -0.19
C LYS A 167 -21.80 -10.02 -1.31
N LYS A 168 -21.83 -8.71 -1.06
CA LYS A 168 -22.23 -7.69 -2.06
C LYS A 168 -21.04 -6.96 -2.68
N SER A 169 -19.83 -7.35 -2.31
CA SER A 169 -18.62 -6.67 -2.76
C SER A 169 -18.23 -7.10 -4.16
N LYS A 170 -17.60 -6.20 -4.91
CA LYS A 170 -16.87 -6.54 -6.14
C LYS A 170 -15.48 -7.16 -5.88
N PHE A 171 -15.18 -7.43 -4.61
CA PHE A 171 -13.85 -7.75 -4.13
C PHE A 171 -13.77 -9.23 -3.75
N GLY A 172 -12.66 -9.86 -4.14
CA GLY A 172 -12.32 -11.23 -3.82
C GLY A 172 -13.22 -12.29 -4.44
N ILE A 173 -12.81 -13.54 -4.26
CA ILE A 173 -13.52 -14.75 -4.66
C ILE A 173 -14.18 -15.34 -3.40
N ASP A 174 -15.40 -15.86 -3.55
CA ASP A 174 -16.04 -16.62 -2.48
C ASP A 174 -15.20 -17.87 -2.15
N ILE A 175 -15.32 -18.38 -0.92
CA ILE A 175 -14.61 -19.58 -0.51
C ILE A 175 -15.25 -20.86 -1.07
N ASP A 176 -16.52 -20.77 -1.47
CA ASP A 176 -17.34 -21.86 -2.03
C ASP A 176 -17.29 -21.94 -3.56
#